data_AF-A0A3D4BFH9-F1
#
_entry.id   AF-A0A3D4BFH9-F1
#
_cell.length_a   1.000
_cell.length_b   1.000
_cell.length_c   1.000
_cell.angle_alpha   90.00
_cell.angle_beta   90.00
_cell.angle_gamma   90.00
#
_symmetry.space_group_name_H-M   'P 1'
#
loop_
_entity.id
_entity.type
_entity.pdbx_description
1 polymer ?
#
loop_
_entity_poly.entity_id
_entity_poly.type
_entity_poly.pdbx_seq_one_letter_code
_entity_poly.pdbx_strand_id
1 'polypeptide(L)'
;MQLMNLPTSNNLPINKLASVFGSTSATYKFYWLIALIELVEEEYIEIPKRKIFSRMISNSWYTINYFHISFGKQDNLQIAVERILKA
;
A
#
# COMPACT_ATOMS: atom_id res chain seq x y z
N MET A 1 -0.07 23.17 1.59
CA MET A 1 0.36 21.78 1.31
C MET A 1 0.88 21.75 -0.12
N GLN A 2 2.17 21.47 -0.33
CA GLN A 2 2.70 21.32 -1.69
C GLN A 2 2.01 20.12 -2.34
N LEU A 3 1.33 20.34 -3.46
CA LEU A 3 0.82 19.26 -4.29
C LEU A 3 2.03 18.44 -4.77
N MET A 4 2.00 17.14 -4.50
CA MET A 4 3.00 16.21 -4.99
C MET A 4 2.87 16.19 -6.52
N ASN A 5 3.77 16.88 -7.21
CA ASN A 5 3.73 17.02 -8.67
C ASN A 5 4.33 15.75 -9.31
N LEU A 6 3.49 14.74 -9.48
CA LEU A 6 3.86 13.54 -10.24
C LEU A 6 4.02 13.88 -11.73
N PRO A 7 4.92 13.19 -12.46
CA PRO A 7 5.07 13.37 -13.91
C PRO A 7 3.75 13.16 -14.64
N THR A 8 3.46 13.96 -15.66
CA THR A 8 2.27 13.79 -16.51
C THR A 8 2.38 12.52 -17.35
N SER A 9 1.26 11.84 -17.58
CA SER A 9 1.19 10.65 -18.43
C SER A 9 -0.07 10.67 -19.28
N ASN A 10 0.04 10.27 -20.54
CA ASN A 10 -1.11 10.13 -21.44
C ASN A 10 -1.90 8.84 -21.16
N ASN A 11 -1.26 7.84 -20.56
CA ASN A 11 -1.84 6.50 -20.36
C ASN A 11 -2.29 6.26 -18.91
N LEU A 12 -1.93 7.16 -17.99
CA LEU A 12 -2.27 7.05 -16.57
C LEU A 12 -2.88 8.37 -16.10
N PRO A 13 -4.12 8.39 -15.59
CA PRO A 13 -4.72 9.60 -15.02
C PRO A 13 -4.02 9.97 -13.69
N ILE A 14 -2.94 10.73 -13.80
CA ILE A 14 -2.05 11.11 -12.69
C ILE A 14 -2.80 11.86 -11.58
N ASN A 15 -3.75 12.72 -11.94
CA ASN A 15 -4.60 13.42 -10.97
C ASN A 15 -5.40 12.47 -10.09
N LYS A 16 -5.93 11.36 -10.66
CA LYS A 16 -6.65 10.34 -9.90
C LYS A 16 -5.71 9.56 -8.98
N LEU A 17 -4.53 9.19 -9.47
CA LEU A 17 -3.50 8.53 -8.65
C LEU A 17 -3.08 9.42 -7.47
N ALA A 18 -2.76 10.69 -7.73
CA ALA A 18 -2.39 11.65 -6.70
C ALA A 18 -3.52 11.87 -5.68
N SER A 19 -4.79 11.85 -6.13
CA SER A 19 -5.95 12.05 -5.25
C SER A 19 -6.10 10.99 -4.16
N VAL A 20 -5.57 9.77 -4.36
CA VAL A 20 -5.53 8.72 -3.32
C VAL A 20 -4.83 9.25 -2.06
N PHE A 21 -3.80 10.07 -2.24
CA PHE A 21 -3.00 10.68 -1.18
C PHE A 21 -3.48 12.07 -0.75
N GLY A 22 -4.66 12.51 -1.20
CA GLY A 22 -5.28 13.76 -0.72
C GLY A 22 -5.53 13.78 0.81
N SER A 23 -5.57 12.60 1.43
CA SER A 23 -5.52 12.39 2.87
C SER A 23 -4.61 11.21 3.18
N THR A 24 -3.52 11.48 3.90
CA THR A 24 -2.44 10.53 4.23
C THR A 24 -2.59 9.88 5.60
N SER A 25 -3.71 10.09 6.29
CA SER A 25 -3.97 9.52 7.62
C SER A 25 -4.22 8.01 7.60
N ALA A 26 -4.48 7.41 6.43
CA ALA A 26 -4.71 5.98 6.28
C ALA A 26 -3.44 5.27 5.78
N THR A 27 -2.79 4.53 6.70
CA THR A 27 -1.50 3.86 6.46
C THR A 27 -1.54 2.87 5.30
N TYR A 28 -2.65 2.12 5.13
CA TYR A 28 -2.79 1.14 4.05
C TYR A 28 -2.56 1.71 2.64
N LYS A 29 -2.79 3.02 2.43
CA LYS A 29 -2.59 3.66 1.11
C LYS A 29 -1.13 3.67 0.67
N PHE A 30 -0.21 3.82 1.62
CA PHE A 30 1.22 3.77 1.35
C PHE A 30 1.66 2.35 0.99
N TYR A 31 1.22 1.36 1.76
CA TYR A 31 1.50 -0.05 1.46
C TYR A 31 0.89 -0.50 0.14
N TRP A 32 -0.28 0.02 -0.24
CA TRP A 32 -0.89 -0.23 -1.54
C TRP A 32 0.00 0.26 -2.68
N LEU A 33 0.51 1.50 -2.60
CA LEU A 33 1.36 2.05 -3.65
C LEU A 33 2.72 1.34 -3.72
N ILE A 34 3.36 1.08 -2.59
CA ILE A 34 4.63 0.33 -2.55
C ILE A 34 4.43 -1.05 -3.18
N ALA A 35 3.36 -1.77 -2.82
CA ALA A 35 3.05 -3.06 -3.41
C ALA A 35 2.84 -3.00 -4.92
N LEU A 36 2.20 -1.95 -5.45
CA LEU A 36 2.05 -1.78 -6.90
C LEU A 36 3.38 -1.52 -7.59
N ILE A 37 4.23 -0.67 -7.02
CA ILE A 37 5.56 -0.35 -7.59
C ILE A 37 6.39 -1.63 -7.69
N GLU A 38 6.53 -2.37 -6.58
CA GLU A 38 7.31 -3.61 -6.55
C GLU A 38 6.79 -4.65 -7.54
N LEU A 39 5.46 -4.78 -7.68
CA LEU A 39 4.88 -5.73 -8.63
C LEU A 39 5.09 -5.28 -10.09
N VAL A 40 5.09 -3.99 -10.38
CA VAL A 40 5.43 -3.48 -11.72
C VAL A 40 6.92 -3.67 -12.01
N GLU A 41 7.80 -3.48 -11.02
CA GLU A 41 9.24 -3.76 -11.13
C GLU A 41 9.53 -5.25 -11.37
N GLU A 42 8.68 -6.15 -10.86
CA GLU A 42 8.67 -7.59 -11.17
C GLU A 42 8.05 -7.92 -12.56
N GLU A 43 7.91 -6.93 -13.44
CA GLU A 43 7.38 -7.05 -14.81
C GLU A 43 5.91 -7.49 -14.92
N TYR A 44 5.11 -7.37 -13.85
CA TYR A 44 3.68 -7.64 -13.96
C TYR A 44 2.96 -6.52 -14.71
N ILE A 45 2.37 -6.88 -15.85
CA ILE A 45 1.51 -6.00 -16.66
C ILE A 45 0.04 -6.11 -16.22
N GLU A 46 -0.37 -7.32 -15.84
CA GLU A 46 -1.67 -7.60 -15.24
C GLU A 46 -1.46 -8.19 -13.84
N ILE A 47 -1.95 -7.48 -12.82
CA ILE A 47 -1.72 -7.85 -11.43
C ILE A 47 -3.02 -8.35 -10.81
N PRO A 48 -3.10 -9.64 -10.41
CA PRO A 48 -4.23 -10.13 -9.64
C PRO A 48 -4.38 -9.38 -8.32
N LYS A 49 -5.61 -8.98 -7.99
CA LYS A 49 -5.93 -8.26 -6.73
C LYS A 49 -5.37 -8.96 -5.49
N ARG A 50 -5.43 -10.30 -5.45
CA ARG A 50 -4.88 -11.09 -4.34
C ARG A 50 -3.37 -10.89 -4.17
N LYS A 51 -2.63 -10.74 -5.27
CA LYS A 51 -1.18 -10.55 -5.25
C LYS A 51 -0.81 -9.19 -4.65
N ILE A 52 -1.57 -8.14 -4.96
CA ILE A 52 -1.44 -6.82 -4.34
C ILE A 52 -1.64 -6.95 -2.82
N PHE A 53 -2.72 -7.58 -2.38
CA PHE A 53 -3.00 -7.74 -0.96
C PHE A 53 -1.96 -8.57 -0.22
N SER A 54 -1.50 -9.67 -0.80
CA SER A 54 -0.41 -10.46 -0.24
C SER A 54 0.84 -9.62 -0.07
N ARG A 55 1.22 -8.82 -1.08
CA ARG A 55 2.39 -7.93 -0.99
C ARG A 55 2.22 -6.85 0.07
N MET A 56 1.05 -6.21 0.14
CA MET A 56 0.75 -5.22 1.19
C MET A 56 0.92 -5.80 2.59
N ILE A 57 0.39 -7.01 2.82
CA ILE A 57 0.50 -7.70 4.12
C ILE A 57 1.97 -8.03 4.42
N SER A 58 2.70 -8.61 3.46
CA SER A 58 4.12 -8.94 3.60
C SER A 58 4.95 -7.70 3.96
N ASN A 59 4.76 -6.59 3.26
CA ASN A 59 5.51 -5.35 3.50
C ASN A 59 5.18 -4.74 4.87
N SER A 60 3.91 -4.80 5.28
CA SER A 60 3.47 -4.26 6.57
C SER A 60 3.90 -5.11 7.77
N TRP A 61 4.20 -6.40 7.55
CA TRP A 61 4.49 -7.36 8.61
C TRP A 61 5.65 -6.89 9.50
N TYR A 62 6.76 -6.43 8.92
CA TYR A 62 7.92 -6.01 9.71
C TYR A 62 7.61 -4.78 10.56
N THR A 63 6.87 -3.81 10.01
CA THR A 63 6.48 -2.59 10.72
C THR A 63 5.55 -2.87 11.90
N ILE A 64 4.57 -3.75 11.71
CA ILE A 64 3.59 -4.12 12.75
C ILE A 64 4.21 -5.08 13.77
N ASN A 65 4.94 -6.11 13.33
CA ASN A 65 5.43 -7.17 14.20
C ASN A 65 6.73 -6.82 14.91
N TYR A 66 7.72 -6.29 14.19
CA TYR A 66 9.04 -6.03 14.76
C TYR A 66 9.09 -4.68 15.49
N PHE A 67 8.56 -3.63 14.86
CA PHE A 67 8.58 -2.29 15.44
C PHE A 67 7.34 -1.96 16.29
N HIS A 68 6.33 -2.84 16.33
CA HIS A 68 5.09 -2.64 17.08
C HIS A 68 4.37 -1.32 16.77
N ILE A 69 4.52 -0.80 15.54
CA ILE A 69 3.84 0.42 15.13
C ILE A 69 2.37 0.09 14.88
N SER A 70 1.49 0.77 15.62
CA SER A 70 0.04 0.65 15.46
C SER A 70 -0.42 1.44 14.23
N PHE A 71 -1.15 0.78 13.32
CA PHE A 71 -1.83 1.43 12.19
C PHE A 71 -3.27 1.83 12.57
N GLY A 72 -3.68 1.52 13.79
CA GLY A 72 -5.03 1.74 14.28
C GLY A 72 -5.88 0.48 14.19
N LYS A 73 -6.76 0.30 15.16
CA LYS A 73 -7.58 -0.92 15.34
C LYS A 73 -8.51 -1.25 14.17
N GLN A 74 -8.78 -0.26 13.30
CA GLN A 74 -9.64 -0.41 12.13
C GLN A 74 -8.85 -0.67 10.84
N ASP A 75 -7.51 -0.65 10.87
CA ASP A 75 -6.70 -0.93 9.70
C ASP A 75 -6.62 -2.45 9.46
N ASN A 76 -7.11 -2.87 8.28
CA ASN A 76 -7.18 -4.28 7.91
C ASN A 76 -5.80 -4.93 7.74
N LEU A 77 -4.74 -4.18 7.46
CA LEU A 77 -3.38 -4.73 7.39
C LEU A 77 -2.90 -5.17 8.77
N GLN A 78 -3.16 -4.36 9.79
CA GLN A 78 -2.83 -4.72 11.17
C GLN A 78 -3.58 -5.99 11.59
N ILE A 79 -4.89 -6.06 11.33
CA ILE A 79 -5.69 -7.25 11.64
C ILE A 79 -5.16 -8.49 10.89
N ALA A 80 -4.77 -8.35 9.62
CA ALA A 80 -4.25 -9.46 8.83
C ALA A 80 -2.91 -9.98 9.38
N VAL A 81 -1.98 -9.09 9.72
CA VAL A 81 -0.68 -9.46 10.32
C VAL A 81 -0.87 -10.12 11.68
N GLU A 82 -1.71 -9.56 12.55
CA GLU A 82 -2.02 -10.14 13.86
C GLU A 82 -2.63 -11.55 13.74
N ARG A 83 -3.44 -11.81 12.70
CA ARG A 83 -3.98 -13.15 12.42
C ARG A 83 -2.91 -14.13 11.97
N ILE A 84 -1.93 -13.70 11.18
CA ILE A 84 -0.81 -14.55 10.73
C ILE A 84 0.07 -14.94 11.93
N LEU A 85 0.32 -14.02 12.87
CA LEU A 85 1.16 -14.29 14.04
C LEU A 85 0.52 -15.21 15.08
N LYS A 86 -0.81 -15.33 15.05
CA LYS A 86 -1.61 -16.17 15.97
C LYS A 86 -1.97 -17.54 15.38
N ALA A 87 -1.66 -17.78 14.11
CA ALA A 87 -1.90 -19.04 13.42
C ALA A 87 -0.75 -20.02 13.68
#